data_AF-A0A6J1AMZ8-F1
#
_entry.id   AF-A0A6J1AMZ8-F1
#
_cell.length_a   1.000
_cell.length_b   1.000
_cell.length_c   1.000
_cell.angle_alpha   90.00
_cell.angle_beta   90.00
_cell.angle_gamma   90.00
#
_symmetry.space_group_name_H-M   'P 1'
#
loop_
_entity.id
_entity.type
_entity.pdbx_description
1 polymer ?
#
loop_
_entity_poly.entity_id
_entity_poly.type
_entity_poly.pdbx_seq_one_letter_code
_entity_poly.pdbx_strand_id
1 'polypeptide(L)'
;MDARRKTGGAVFGAIVGGSSLEERQRCAQEVARRNVSGYWIGGFGLGESMNERPALLNAVIETLPEEKPRLICGLGLPEEILQCVAAGVDLFESTYIYHLTLGGFALTFPLDSMEINASNLASSDVGSDLRKINLRATVFRKDTTPIVEGCVCYTCQNHTRAYINHLLNVHEMLAQILLEIHNTHHFLGFFRSIREAIKAGRFEEFRKKFVQNVFLQVNHTMEVFPEMTMGSSKNNMKTWQGTCP
;
A
#
# COMPACT_ATOMS: atom_id res chain seq x y z
N MET A 1 -28.43 2.91 45.08
CA MET A 1 -28.01 1.99 44.01
C MET A 1 -28.48 2.59 42.69
N ASP A 2 -27.64 3.42 42.06
CA ASP A 2 -28.02 4.13 40.82
C ASP A 2 -27.52 3.34 39.60
N ALA A 3 -28.42 2.58 39.00
CA ALA A 3 -28.20 1.77 37.82
C ALA A 3 -28.26 2.65 36.56
N ARG A 4 -27.22 3.48 36.33
CA ARG A 4 -27.01 4.10 35.01
C ARG A 4 -26.55 3.02 34.02
N ARG A 5 -27.50 2.53 33.24
CA ARG A 5 -27.28 1.71 32.05
C ARG A 5 -26.25 2.43 31.15
N LYS A 6 -25.04 1.88 31.00
CA LYS A 6 -24.01 2.37 30.05
C LYS A 6 -24.51 2.17 28.61
N THR A 7 -25.27 3.12 28.09
CA THR A 7 -25.73 3.17 26.69
C THR A 7 -24.75 3.91 25.77
N GLY A 8 -23.50 4.12 26.20
CA GLY A 8 -22.47 4.76 25.39
C GLY A 8 -21.61 3.73 24.69
N GLY A 9 -21.59 3.73 23.36
CA GLY A 9 -20.62 2.96 22.57
C GLY A 9 -19.18 3.40 22.86
N ALA A 10 -18.20 2.61 22.38
CA ALA A 10 -16.79 2.99 22.47
C ALA A 10 -16.55 4.31 21.70
N VAL A 11 -15.93 5.29 22.35
CA VAL A 11 -15.62 6.59 21.74
C VAL A 11 -14.13 6.66 21.47
N PHE A 12 -13.76 6.94 20.22
CA PHE A 12 -12.37 7.20 19.84
C PHE A 12 -12.11 8.71 19.86
N GLY A 13 -11.02 9.12 20.50
CA GLY A 13 -10.58 10.50 20.50
C GLY A 13 -9.88 10.86 19.19
N ALA A 14 -10.35 11.88 18.50
CA ALA A 14 -9.79 12.29 17.22
C ALA A 14 -8.54 13.16 17.40
N ILE A 15 -7.45 12.77 16.75
CA ILE A 15 -6.16 13.47 16.74
C ILE A 15 -5.92 14.02 15.35
N VAL A 16 -5.71 15.33 15.29
CA VAL A 16 -5.43 16.12 14.07
C VAL A 16 -4.21 17.01 14.31
N GLY A 17 -3.90 17.91 13.36
CA GLY A 17 -2.73 18.80 13.46
C GLY A 17 -2.01 19.04 12.13
N GLY A 18 -2.45 18.41 11.04
CA GLY A 18 -1.89 18.60 9.71
C GLY A 18 -0.42 18.16 9.64
N SER A 19 0.43 18.98 9.01
CA SER A 19 1.86 18.75 8.90
C SER A 19 2.69 19.38 10.03
N SER A 20 2.05 19.93 11.07
CA SER A 20 2.77 20.50 12.23
C SER A 20 2.99 19.44 13.32
N LEU A 21 4.27 19.20 13.65
CA LEU A 21 4.65 18.31 14.76
C LEU A 21 4.10 18.82 16.10
N GLU A 22 4.23 20.12 16.34
CA GLU A 22 3.77 20.77 17.57
C GLU A 22 2.25 20.63 17.73
N GLU A 23 1.47 20.89 16.68
CA GLU A 23 0.02 20.79 16.74
C GLU A 23 -0.47 19.35 16.90
N ARG A 24 0.20 18.39 16.26
CA ARG A 24 -0.09 16.97 16.45
C ARG A 24 0.17 16.52 17.89
N GLN A 25 1.30 16.90 18.46
CA GLN A 25 1.64 16.57 19.84
C GLN A 25 0.66 17.25 20.82
N ARG A 26 0.36 18.55 20.63
CA ARG A 26 -0.62 19.30 21.43
C ARG A 26 -1.99 18.64 21.41
N CYS A 27 -2.46 18.26 20.22
CA CYS A 27 -3.74 17.56 20.07
C CYS A 27 -3.73 16.20 20.77
N ALA A 28 -2.67 15.40 20.59
CA ALA A 28 -2.52 14.10 21.23
C ALA A 28 -2.51 14.21 22.77
N GLN A 29 -1.77 15.17 23.34
CA GLN A 29 -1.70 15.40 24.79
C GLN A 29 -3.07 15.74 25.37
N GLU A 30 -3.80 16.62 24.68
CA GLU A 30 -5.16 16.95 25.05
C GLU A 30 -6.05 15.72 25.00
N VAL A 31 -6.10 15.04 23.86
CA VAL A 31 -6.99 13.90 23.66
C VAL A 31 -6.69 12.76 24.63
N ALA A 32 -5.42 12.53 24.97
CA ALA A 32 -4.99 11.51 25.94
C ALA A 32 -5.58 11.72 27.35
N ARG A 33 -5.83 12.97 27.77
CA ARG A 33 -6.44 13.30 29.08
C ARG A 33 -7.93 12.96 29.15
N ARG A 34 -8.58 12.71 28.01
CA ARG A 34 -10.03 12.49 27.92
C ARG A 34 -10.35 11.01 28.15
N ASN A 35 -11.54 10.72 28.69
CA ASN A 35 -11.99 9.36 28.91
C ASN A 35 -12.50 8.71 27.59
N VAL A 36 -11.56 8.39 26.70
CA VAL A 36 -11.81 7.72 25.41
C VAL A 36 -11.35 6.27 25.44
N SER A 37 -11.97 5.43 24.60
CA SER A 37 -11.69 4.01 24.44
C SER A 37 -10.52 3.70 23.49
N GLY A 38 -10.07 4.69 22.72
CA GLY A 38 -9.03 4.55 21.72
C GLY A 38 -8.76 5.90 21.04
N TYR A 39 -7.83 5.90 20.10
CA TYR A 39 -7.38 7.09 19.39
C TYR A 39 -7.58 6.91 17.89
N TRP A 40 -8.26 7.88 17.27
CA TRP A 40 -8.38 7.98 15.83
C TRP A 40 -7.37 9.03 15.35
N ILE A 41 -6.45 8.64 14.48
CA ILE A 41 -5.35 9.46 13.99
C ILE A 41 -5.68 9.86 12.55
N GLY A 42 -5.99 11.13 12.35
CA GLY A 42 -6.44 11.66 11.07
C GLY A 42 -5.41 12.52 10.34
N GLY A 43 -5.76 12.88 9.11
CA GLY A 43 -5.02 13.84 8.29
C GLY A 43 -3.70 13.32 7.73
N PHE A 44 -3.62 12.01 7.46
CA PHE A 44 -2.54 11.39 6.70
C PHE A 44 -3.05 10.98 5.31
N GLY A 45 -2.16 10.86 4.33
CA GLY A 45 -2.48 10.58 2.93
C GLY A 45 -2.98 11.80 2.14
N LEU A 46 -2.85 13.01 2.68
CA LEU A 46 -3.40 14.26 2.10
C LEU A 46 -2.34 15.25 1.62
N GLY A 47 -1.07 14.84 1.58
CA GLY A 47 0.00 15.66 1.02
C GLY A 47 1.35 15.49 1.71
N GLU A 48 1.41 14.77 2.84
CA GLU A 48 2.70 14.45 3.45
C GLU A 48 3.46 13.41 2.63
N SER A 49 4.78 13.57 2.55
CA SER A 49 5.64 12.58 1.91
C SER A 49 5.88 11.35 2.80
N MET A 50 6.28 10.24 2.19
CA MET A 50 6.71 9.03 2.90
C MET A 50 7.85 9.27 3.91
N ASN A 51 8.64 10.34 3.72
CA ASN A 51 9.78 10.70 4.58
C ASN A 51 9.38 11.58 5.77
N GLU A 52 8.35 12.42 5.62
CA GLU A 52 7.84 13.28 6.70
C GLU A 52 6.94 12.50 7.65
N ARG A 53 6.21 11.52 7.14
CA ARG A 53 5.21 10.75 7.88
C ARG A 53 5.73 10.14 9.19
N PRO A 54 6.91 9.50 9.26
CA PRO A 54 7.39 8.90 10.51
C PRO A 54 7.52 9.91 11.64
N ALA A 55 8.01 11.12 11.37
CA ALA A 55 8.13 12.16 12.38
C ALA A 55 6.74 12.62 12.88
N LEU A 56 5.79 12.80 11.97
CA LEU A 56 4.41 13.18 12.30
C LEU A 56 3.68 12.11 13.12
N LEU A 57 3.90 10.82 12.81
CA LEU A 57 3.34 9.71 13.57
C LEU A 57 3.98 9.64 14.96
N ASN A 58 5.30 9.70 15.08
CA ASN A 58 5.99 9.61 16.37
C ASN A 58 5.56 10.72 17.33
N ALA A 59 5.40 11.96 16.84
CA ALA A 59 4.90 13.08 17.65
C ALA A 59 3.52 12.80 18.29
N VAL A 60 2.70 11.95 17.66
CA VAL A 60 1.43 11.48 18.22
C VAL A 60 1.67 10.28 19.12
N ILE A 61 2.27 9.21 18.61
CA ILE A 61 2.29 7.90 19.28
C ILE A 61 3.03 7.94 20.62
N GLU A 62 4.14 8.67 20.72
CA GLU A 62 4.92 8.79 21.97
C GLU A 62 4.12 9.46 23.10
N THR A 63 3.06 10.19 22.77
CA THR A 63 2.18 10.85 23.73
C THR A 63 1.03 9.96 24.21
N LEU A 64 0.67 8.92 23.44
CA LEU A 64 -0.55 8.15 23.68
C LEU A 64 -0.31 6.94 24.60
N PRO A 65 -1.20 6.69 25.58
CA PRO A 65 -1.15 5.51 26.44
C PRO A 65 -1.13 4.20 25.65
N GLU A 66 -0.16 3.32 25.92
CA GLU A 66 0.10 2.06 25.19
C GLU A 66 -1.10 1.11 25.18
N GLU A 67 -1.88 1.08 26.26
CA GLU A 67 -2.96 0.13 26.49
C GLU A 67 -4.23 0.35 25.66
N LYS A 68 -4.30 1.46 24.92
CA LYS A 68 -5.49 1.82 24.11
C LYS A 68 -5.20 1.72 22.61
N PRO A 69 -6.15 1.24 21.79
CA PRO A 69 -5.96 1.06 20.36
C PRO A 69 -5.81 2.38 19.62
N ARG A 70 -4.93 2.37 18.61
CA ARG A 70 -4.67 3.48 17.68
C ARG A 70 -5.16 3.08 16.29
N LEU A 71 -6.15 3.80 15.79
CA LEU A 71 -6.73 3.67 14.45
C LEU A 71 -6.20 4.77 13.54
N ILE A 72 -5.69 4.42 12.37
CA ILE A 72 -5.36 5.37 11.31
C ILE A 72 -6.27 5.19 10.10
N CYS A 73 -6.56 6.29 9.42
CA CYS A 73 -7.42 6.33 8.24
C CYS A 73 -6.70 6.97 7.06
N GLY A 74 -7.01 6.48 5.84
CA GLY A 74 -6.57 7.10 4.59
C GLY A 74 -5.20 6.65 4.07
N LEU A 75 -4.53 5.73 4.77
CA LEU A 75 -3.32 5.06 4.30
C LEU A 75 -3.67 3.63 3.90
N GLY A 76 -3.03 3.12 2.85
CA GLY A 76 -3.44 1.81 2.30
C GLY A 76 -2.40 1.09 1.49
N LEU A 77 -1.35 1.77 1.03
CA LEU A 77 -0.25 1.08 0.37
C LEU A 77 0.45 0.15 1.39
N PRO A 78 0.91 -1.02 0.96
CA PRO A 78 1.59 -1.97 1.85
C PRO A 78 2.75 -1.34 2.65
N GLU A 79 3.55 -0.46 2.02
CA GLU A 79 4.65 0.24 2.69
C GLU A 79 4.18 1.22 3.77
N GLU A 80 3.07 1.92 3.51
CA GLU A 80 2.49 2.86 4.46
C GLU A 80 1.97 2.11 5.68
N ILE A 81 1.32 0.97 5.46
CA ILE A 81 0.87 0.09 6.53
C ILE A 81 2.06 -0.36 7.37
N LEU A 82 3.14 -0.84 6.73
CA LEU A 82 4.34 -1.27 7.45
C LEU A 82 5.00 -0.14 8.24
N GLN A 83 5.02 1.09 7.71
CA GLN A 83 5.49 2.27 8.43
C GLN A 83 4.62 2.56 9.66
N CYS A 84 3.30 2.49 9.52
CA CYS A 84 2.37 2.76 10.61
C CYS A 84 2.43 1.68 11.70
N VAL A 85 2.49 0.40 11.31
CA VAL A 85 2.66 -0.72 12.25
C VAL A 85 3.98 -0.56 13.01
N ALA A 86 5.08 -0.22 12.32
CA ALA A 86 6.37 0.05 12.96
C ALA A 86 6.32 1.23 13.94
N ALA A 87 5.46 2.22 13.68
CA ALA A 87 5.22 3.35 14.55
C ALA A 87 4.25 3.03 15.71
N GLY A 88 3.65 1.84 15.76
CA GLY A 88 2.74 1.43 16.84
C GLY A 88 1.25 1.66 16.56
N VAL A 89 0.84 1.76 15.30
CA VAL A 89 -0.59 1.81 14.91
C VAL A 89 -1.18 0.39 14.88
N ASP A 90 -2.41 0.25 15.40
CA ASP A 90 -3.06 -1.04 15.61
C ASP A 90 -4.14 -1.36 14.56
N LEU A 91 -4.90 -0.35 14.15
CA LEU A 91 -6.08 -0.48 13.29
C LEU A 91 -5.97 0.41 12.06
N PHE A 92 -6.53 -0.06 10.95
CA PHE A 92 -6.42 0.59 9.64
C PHE A 92 -7.79 0.65 8.97
N GLU A 93 -8.13 1.84 8.47
CA GLU A 93 -9.28 2.04 7.59
C GLU A 93 -8.79 2.66 6.27
N SER A 94 -9.18 2.03 5.17
CA SER A 94 -8.63 2.35 3.85
C SER A 94 -9.60 2.03 2.73
N THR A 95 -9.76 2.96 1.79
CA THR A 95 -10.47 2.75 0.52
C THR A 95 -9.59 2.14 -0.57
N TYR A 96 -8.33 1.79 -0.25
CA TYR A 96 -7.33 1.34 -1.21
C TYR A 96 -7.79 0.16 -2.07
N ILE A 97 -8.35 -0.87 -1.45
CA ILE A 97 -8.83 -2.08 -2.14
C ILE A 97 -9.95 -1.75 -3.13
N TYR A 98 -10.92 -0.97 -2.68
CA TYR A 98 -12.01 -0.50 -3.52
C TYR A 98 -11.49 0.25 -4.77
N HIS A 99 -10.55 1.18 -4.59
CA HIS A 99 -9.97 1.93 -5.72
C HIS A 99 -9.17 1.04 -6.69
N LEU A 100 -8.45 0.04 -6.18
CA LEU A 100 -7.76 -0.93 -7.03
C LEU A 100 -8.75 -1.76 -7.85
N THR A 101 -9.78 -2.31 -7.20
CA THR A 101 -10.83 -3.10 -7.83
C THR A 101 -11.52 -2.31 -8.94
N LEU A 102 -11.91 -1.05 -8.69
CA LEU A 102 -12.50 -0.18 -9.71
C LEU A 102 -11.55 0.05 -10.90
N GLY A 103 -10.26 0.28 -10.62
CA GLY A 103 -9.23 0.46 -11.64
C GLY A 103 -8.96 -0.81 -12.47
N GLY A 104 -9.44 -1.98 -12.04
CA GLY A 104 -9.13 -3.26 -12.68
C GLY A 104 -7.75 -3.80 -12.27
N PHE A 105 -7.25 -3.37 -11.11
CA PHE A 105 -5.98 -3.82 -10.57
C PHE A 105 -6.19 -4.98 -9.60
N ALA A 106 -5.31 -5.97 -9.70
CA ALA A 106 -5.25 -7.09 -8.76
C ALA A 106 -3.93 -7.05 -7.98
N LEU A 107 -3.99 -7.23 -6.66
CA LEU A 107 -2.80 -7.31 -5.81
C LEU A 107 -2.01 -8.61 -6.08
N THR A 108 -0.69 -8.49 -6.16
CA THR A 108 0.20 -9.62 -6.53
C THR A 108 1.50 -9.66 -5.73
N PHE A 109 1.72 -8.72 -4.79
CA PHE A 109 2.93 -8.75 -3.96
C PHE A 109 3.01 -10.04 -3.13
N PRO A 110 4.21 -10.57 -2.86
CA PRO A 110 4.39 -11.79 -2.08
C PRO A 110 3.92 -11.58 -0.63
N LEU A 111 3.14 -12.54 -0.11
CA LEU A 111 2.66 -12.52 1.29
C LEU A 111 3.69 -13.11 2.26
N ASP A 112 4.43 -14.11 1.83
CA ASP A 112 5.43 -14.79 2.66
C ASP A 112 6.85 -14.45 2.23
N SER A 113 7.64 -13.98 3.20
CA SER A 113 9.03 -13.58 3.02
C SER A 113 10.03 -14.74 2.82
N MET A 114 9.54 -15.99 2.71
CA MET A 114 10.37 -17.20 2.64
C MET A 114 10.25 -17.98 1.32
N GLU A 115 9.20 -17.77 0.52
CA GLU A 115 9.05 -18.41 -0.80
C GLU A 115 9.02 -17.34 -1.88
N ILE A 116 10.17 -16.73 -2.14
CA ILE A 116 10.37 -15.93 -3.34
C ILE A 116 11.37 -16.68 -4.22
N ASN A 117 10.87 -17.68 -4.94
CA ASN A 117 11.57 -18.14 -6.13
C ASN A 117 11.34 -17.07 -7.20
N ALA A 118 12.42 -16.39 -7.57
CA ALA A 118 12.47 -15.34 -8.60
C ALA A 118 11.96 -15.78 -9.99
N SER A 119 11.49 -17.02 -10.15
CA SER A 119 11.07 -17.64 -11.40
C SER A 119 9.60 -17.39 -11.79
N ASN A 120 8.74 -16.87 -10.90
CA ASN A 120 7.31 -16.70 -11.20
C ASN A 120 6.87 -15.25 -11.51
N LEU A 121 7.80 -14.29 -11.52
CA LEU A 121 7.54 -12.93 -12.04
C LEU A 121 7.98 -12.84 -13.50
N ALA A 122 7.40 -13.68 -14.35
CA ALA A 122 7.64 -13.61 -15.78
C ALA A 122 6.83 -12.45 -16.41
N SER A 123 7.59 -11.41 -16.77
CA SER A 123 7.46 -10.63 -18.00
C SER A 123 6.11 -9.98 -18.34
N SER A 124 5.96 -8.70 -17.98
CA SER A 124 5.31 -7.74 -18.86
C SER A 124 5.87 -6.33 -18.62
N ASP A 125 6.69 -5.88 -19.59
CA ASP A 125 7.13 -4.52 -19.92
C ASP A 125 7.21 -3.41 -18.85
N VAL A 126 8.41 -2.83 -18.78
CA VAL A 126 8.75 -1.40 -18.53
C VAL A 126 7.90 -0.70 -17.47
N GLY A 127 8.44 -0.64 -16.24
CA GLY A 127 7.93 0.22 -15.17
C GLY A 127 6.77 -0.36 -14.35
N SER A 128 6.51 -1.67 -14.43
CA SER A 128 5.38 -2.31 -13.75
C SER A 128 5.51 -2.25 -12.21
N ASP A 129 4.53 -1.64 -11.55
CA ASP A 129 4.35 -1.69 -10.09
C ASP A 129 4.15 -3.14 -9.65
N LEU A 130 5.22 -3.80 -9.18
CA LEU A 130 5.22 -5.23 -8.83
C LEU A 130 4.21 -5.62 -7.74
N ARG A 131 3.62 -4.64 -7.07
CA ARG A 131 2.60 -4.82 -6.04
C ARG A 131 1.26 -5.25 -6.61
N LYS A 132 1.00 -4.89 -7.87
CA LYS A 132 -0.30 -5.08 -8.51
C LYS A 132 -0.17 -5.18 -10.01
N ILE A 133 -1.07 -5.93 -10.64
CA ILE A 133 -1.17 -6.00 -12.09
C ILE A 133 -2.45 -5.33 -12.57
N ASN A 134 -2.40 -4.68 -13.72
CA ASN A 134 -3.59 -4.16 -14.40
C ASN A 134 -4.20 -5.25 -15.29
N LEU A 135 -5.27 -5.89 -14.84
CA LEU A 135 -5.92 -6.97 -15.59
C LEU A 135 -6.69 -6.47 -16.82
N ARG A 136 -6.72 -5.17 -17.12
CA ARG A 136 -7.17 -4.66 -18.43
C ARG A 136 -6.12 -4.79 -19.52
N ALA A 137 -4.84 -4.93 -19.15
CA ALA A 137 -3.74 -4.97 -20.10
C ALA A 137 -3.90 -6.12 -21.10
N THR A 138 -3.59 -5.86 -22.38
CA THR A 138 -3.81 -6.81 -23.47
C THR A 138 -2.98 -8.09 -23.35
N VAL A 139 -1.85 -8.02 -22.62
CA VAL A 139 -0.97 -9.16 -22.31
C VAL A 139 -1.72 -10.31 -21.63
N PHE A 140 -2.76 -10.00 -20.83
CA PHE A 140 -3.51 -11.01 -20.09
C PHE A 140 -4.64 -11.66 -20.89
N ARG A 141 -4.93 -11.23 -22.13
CA ARG A 141 -6.08 -11.73 -22.94
C ARG A 141 -6.09 -13.24 -23.15
N LYS A 142 -4.92 -13.89 -23.15
CA LYS A 142 -4.76 -15.33 -23.37
C LYS A 142 -4.09 -16.04 -22.19
N ASP A 143 -3.88 -15.32 -21.09
CA ASP A 143 -3.24 -15.87 -19.89
C ASP A 143 -4.23 -16.74 -19.10
N THR A 144 -4.04 -18.05 -19.18
CA THR A 144 -4.91 -19.03 -18.53
C THR A 144 -4.47 -19.37 -17.10
N THR A 145 -3.49 -18.67 -16.55
CA THR A 145 -3.06 -18.81 -15.15
C THR A 145 -3.99 -18.06 -14.19
N PRO A 146 -4.04 -18.42 -12.90
CA PRO A 146 -4.71 -17.63 -11.86
C PRO A 146 -4.06 -16.26 -11.66
N ILE A 147 -4.70 -15.34 -10.94
CA ILE A 147 -4.10 -14.03 -10.63
C ILE A 147 -2.76 -14.22 -9.91
N VAL A 148 -2.75 -15.01 -8.83
CA VAL A 148 -1.57 -15.36 -8.04
C VAL A 148 -1.53 -16.88 -7.87
N GLU A 149 -0.41 -17.50 -8.25
CA GLU A 149 -0.18 -18.92 -8.05
C GLU A 149 -0.18 -19.26 -6.55
N GLY A 150 -0.88 -20.34 -6.18
CA GLY A 150 -1.02 -20.77 -4.78
C GLY A 150 -2.03 -19.94 -3.94
N CYS A 151 -2.64 -18.89 -4.50
CA CYS A 151 -3.69 -18.16 -3.79
C CYS A 151 -4.97 -19.00 -3.65
N VAL A 152 -5.51 -19.05 -2.43
CA VAL A 152 -6.67 -19.89 -2.08
C VAL A 152 -8.00 -19.13 -2.10
N CYS A 153 -8.04 -17.93 -2.69
CA CYS A 153 -9.29 -17.18 -2.85
C CYS A 153 -10.17 -17.80 -3.94
N TYR A 154 -11.48 -17.58 -3.85
CA TYR A 154 -12.44 -18.10 -4.83
C TYR A 154 -12.05 -17.72 -6.28
N THR A 155 -11.61 -16.49 -6.49
CA THR A 155 -11.23 -16.01 -7.82
C THR A 155 -10.04 -16.78 -8.40
N CYS A 156 -8.96 -16.97 -7.64
CA CYS A 156 -7.78 -17.70 -8.11
C CYS A 156 -8.03 -19.20 -8.28
N GLN A 157 -8.95 -19.78 -7.52
CA GLN A 157 -9.28 -21.20 -7.62
C GLN A 157 -10.18 -21.55 -8.82
N ASN A 158 -10.98 -20.59 -9.30
CA ASN A 158 -12.04 -20.86 -10.28
C ASN A 158 -11.89 -20.09 -11.60
N HIS A 159 -11.06 -19.06 -11.65
CA HIS A 159 -10.97 -18.15 -12.77
C HIS A 159 -9.52 -17.84 -13.16
N THR A 160 -9.34 -17.49 -14.44
CA THR A 160 -8.05 -17.15 -15.01
C THR A 160 -7.91 -15.65 -15.23
N ARG A 161 -6.68 -15.16 -15.38
CA ARG A 161 -6.41 -13.76 -15.75
C ARG A 161 -7.09 -13.39 -17.07
N ALA A 162 -7.10 -14.28 -18.07
CA ALA A 162 -7.81 -14.09 -19.34
C ALA A 162 -9.32 -13.91 -19.17
N TYR A 163 -9.95 -14.70 -18.30
CA TYR A 163 -11.37 -14.58 -18.04
C TYR A 163 -11.70 -13.23 -17.41
N ILE A 164 -10.94 -12.81 -16.40
CA ILE A 164 -11.14 -11.51 -15.73
C ILE A 164 -10.85 -10.36 -16.68
N ASN A 165 -9.78 -10.45 -17.49
CA ASN A 165 -9.48 -9.48 -18.54
C ASN A 165 -10.64 -9.32 -19.52
N HIS A 166 -11.25 -10.42 -19.95
CA HIS A 166 -12.42 -10.39 -20.81
C HIS A 166 -13.59 -9.65 -20.13
N LEU A 167 -13.97 -10.04 -18.91
CA LEU A 167 -15.06 -9.40 -18.18
C LEU A 167 -14.84 -7.88 -17.97
N LEU A 168 -13.60 -7.48 -17.62
CA LEU A 168 -13.23 -6.07 -17.43
C LEU A 168 -13.36 -5.25 -18.72
N ASN A 169 -13.04 -5.85 -19.87
CA ASN A 169 -13.05 -5.19 -21.17
C ASN A 169 -14.45 -5.14 -21.82
N VAL A 170 -15.33 -6.08 -21.46
CA VAL A 170 -16.76 -6.04 -21.87
C VAL A 170 -17.65 -5.34 -20.83
N HIS A 171 -17.06 -4.72 -19.81
CA HIS A 171 -17.74 -3.97 -18.75
C HIS A 171 -18.77 -4.78 -17.97
N GLU A 172 -18.48 -6.06 -17.72
CA GLU A 172 -19.35 -6.94 -16.95
C GLU A 172 -19.09 -6.78 -15.43
N MET A 173 -20.15 -6.72 -14.63
CA MET A 173 -20.08 -6.40 -13.19
C MET A 173 -19.39 -7.48 -12.35
N LEU A 174 -19.46 -8.74 -12.75
CA LEU A 174 -18.78 -9.88 -12.12
C LEU A 174 -17.27 -9.66 -12.06
N ALA A 175 -16.68 -8.92 -13.01
CA ALA A 175 -15.26 -8.59 -12.98
C ALA A 175 -14.85 -7.92 -11.67
N GLN A 176 -15.66 -6.94 -11.22
CA GLN A 176 -15.40 -6.19 -9.99
C GLN A 176 -15.62 -7.07 -8.75
N ILE A 177 -16.64 -7.94 -8.76
CA ILE A 177 -16.91 -8.88 -7.66
C ILE A 177 -15.72 -9.82 -7.49
N LEU A 178 -15.24 -10.42 -8.58
CA LEU A 178 -14.10 -11.35 -8.55
C LEU A 178 -12.80 -10.66 -8.12
N LEU A 179 -12.55 -9.43 -8.60
CA LEU A 179 -11.41 -8.64 -8.17
C LEU A 179 -11.48 -8.28 -6.68
N GLU A 180 -12.64 -7.88 -6.18
CA GLU A 180 -12.82 -7.51 -4.77
C GLU A 180 -12.58 -8.70 -3.85
N ILE A 181 -13.07 -9.89 -4.22
CA ILE A 181 -12.81 -11.14 -3.50
C ILE A 181 -11.30 -11.40 -3.42
N HIS A 182 -10.59 -11.29 -4.55
CA HIS A 182 -9.15 -11.51 -4.58
C HIS A 182 -8.40 -10.46 -3.75
N ASN A 183 -8.63 -9.17 -4.02
CA ASN A 183 -7.91 -8.08 -3.39
C ASN A 183 -8.12 -8.06 -1.87
N THR A 184 -9.36 -8.26 -1.41
CA THR A 184 -9.67 -8.36 0.02
C THR A 184 -8.98 -9.55 0.66
N HIS A 185 -9.04 -10.72 0.03
CA HIS A 185 -8.36 -11.93 0.52
C HIS A 185 -6.85 -11.70 0.65
N HIS A 186 -6.23 -11.16 -0.39
CA HIS A 186 -4.79 -10.89 -0.45
C HIS A 186 -4.35 -9.89 0.62
N PHE A 187 -5.11 -8.81 0.79
CA PHE A 187 -4.82 -7.77 1.77
C PHE A 187 -5.00 -8.24 3.23
N LEU A 188 -6.03 -9.04 3.50
CA LEU A 188 -6.18 -9.70 4.81
C LEU A 188 -5.07 -10.72 5.07
N GLY A 189 -4.60 -11.41 4.02
CA GLY A 189 -3.41 -12.25 4.04
C GLY A 189 -2.16 -11.45 4.44
N PHE A 190 -1.96 -10.27 3.87
CA PHE A 190 -0.85 -9.38 4.22
C PHE A 190 -0.86 -9.01 5.71
N PHE A 191 -2.02 -8.59 6.24
CA PHE A 191 -2.16 -8.32 7.67
C PHE A 191 -1.91 -9.55 8.55
N ARG A 192 -2.19 -10.77 8.06
CA ARG A 192 -1.86 -12.02 8.76
C ARG A 192 -0.35 -12.22 8.83
N SER A 193 0.35 -12.09 7.71
CA SER A 193 1.81 -12.21 7.64
C SER A 193 2.51 -11.17 8.52
N ILE A 194 1.99 -9.94 8.59
CA ILE A 194 2.48 -8.90 9.53
C ILE A 194 2.36 -9.38 10.98
N ARG A 195 1.18 -9.85 11.40
CA ARG A 195 0.96 -10.31 12.78
C ARG A 195 1.85 -11.50 13.14
N GLU A 196 2.04 -12.43 12.20
CA GLU A 196 2.94 -13.58 12.38
C GLU A 196 4.40 -13.17 12.50
N ALA A 197 4.84 -12.19 11.69
CA ALA A 197 6.19 -11.64 11.78
C ALA A 197 6.44 -10.92 13.12
N ILE A 198 5.45 -10.17 13.64
CA ILE A 198 5.52 -9.55 14.97
C ILE A 198 5.60 -10.62 16.05
N LYS A 199 4.72 -11.63 16.02
CA LYS A 199 4.71 -12.73 17.00
C LYS A 199 6.03 -13.50 17.04
N ALA A 200 6.68 -13.65 15.89
CA ALA A 200 7.98 -14.31 15.75
C ALA A 200 9.19 -13.38 15.98
N GLY A 201 8.99 -12.11 16.38
CA GLY A 201 10.08 -11.16 16.63
C GLY A 201 10.89 -10.76 15.40
N ARG A 202 10.36 -11.00 14.19
CA ARG A 202 11.05 -10.80 12.90
C ARG A 202 10.40 -9.71 12.02
N PHE A 203 9.59 -8.85 12.61
CA PHE A 203 8.86 -7.81 11.88
C PHE A 203 9.78 -6.84 11.13
N GLU A 204 10.89 -6.42 11.74
CA GLU A 204 11.85 -5.52 11.09
C GLU A 204 12.52 -6.14 9.86
N GLU A 205 12.82 -7.45 9.93
CA GLU A 205 13.35 -8.19 8.78
C GLU A 205 12.29 -8.31 7.68
N PHE A 206 11.05 -8.65 8.05
CA PHE A 206 9.92 -8.73 7.14
C PHE A 206 9.70 -7.40 6.41
N ARG A 207 9.68 -6.28 7.14
CA ARG A 207 9.54 -4.93 6.59
C ARG A 207 10.67 -4.58 5.63
N LYS A 208 11.93 -4.81 6.02
CA LYS A 208 13.10 -4.53 5.17
C LYS A 208 13.08 -5.36 3.89
N LYS A 209 12.79 -6.66 3.99
CA LYS A 209 12.67 -7.55 2.82
C LYS A 209 11.55 -7.11 1.89
N PHE A 210 10.38 -6.75 2.43
CA PHE A 210 9.27 -6.26 1.63
C PHE A 210 9.68 -5.02 0.80
N VAL A 211 10.27 -4.02 1.46
CA VAL A 211 10.73 -2.80 0.78
C VAL A 211 11.84 -3.10 -0.23
N GLN A 212 12.87 -3.88 0.16
CA GLN A 212 13.99 -4.22 -0.73
C GLN A 212 13.55 -5.00 -1.97
N ASN A 213 12.63 -5.96 -1.84
CA ASN A 213 12.15 -6.74 -2.98
C ASN A 213 11.39 -5.86 -3.99
N VAL A 214 10.75 -4.80 -3.50
CA VAL A 214 10.09 -3.82 -4.35
C VAL A 214 11.09 -2.87 -5.01
N PHE A 215 12.22 -2.54 -4.37
CA PHE A 215 13.26 -1.66 -4.94
C PHE A 215 14.28 -2.40 -5.84
N LEU A 216 14.73 -3.60 -5.48
CA LEU A 216 15.78 -4.34 -6.20
C LEU A 216 15.35 -4.83 -7.58
N GLN A 217 14.04 -5.00 -7.81
CA GLN A 217 13.52 -5.37 -9.13
C GLN A 217 13.18 -4.17 -10.02
N VAL A 218 13.19 -2.94 -9.46
CA VAL A 218 13.14 -1.71 -10.25
C VAL A 218 14.52 -1.40 -10.85
N ASN A 219 15.62 -1.66 -10.12
CA ASN A 219 16.97 -1.33 -10.59
C ASN A 219 17.51 -2.23 -11.72
N HIS A 220 16.95 -3.43 -11.92
CA HIS A 220 17.30 -4.25 -13.10
C HIS A 220 16.84 -3.59 -14.42
N THR A 221 16.00 -2.56 -14.38
CA THR A 221 15.60 -1.79 -15.57
C THR A 221 16.55 -0.65 -15.94
N MET A 222 17.53 -0.30 -15.10
CA MET A 222 18.48 0.79 -15.37
C MET A 222 19.83 0.33 -15.96
N GLU A 223 20.15 -0.97 -15.98
CA GLU A 223 21.42 -1.48 -16.54
C GLU A 223 21.35 -1.85 -18.04
N VAL A 224 20.27 -1.51 -18.75
CA VAL A 224 20.11 -1.82 -20.20
C VAL A 224 20.25 -0.59 -21.10
N PHE A 225 21.00 0.43 -20.67
CA PHE A 225 21.53 1.45 -21.57
C PHE A 225 23.06 1.44 -21.47
N PRO A 226 23.80 0.95 -22.48
CA PRO A 226 25.24 1.11 -22.50
C PRO A 226 25.57 2.60 -22.58
N GLU A 227 26.54 3.01 -21.78
CA GLU A 227 27.15 4.33 -21.76
C GLU A 227 27.35 4.89 -23.18
N MET A 228 26.60 5.95 -23.53
CA MET A 228 27.10 6.91 -24.50
C MET A 228 28.06 7.84 -23.76
N THR A 229 29.33 7.47 -23.89
CA THR A 229 30.53 8.21 -23.48
C THR A 229 30.41 9.72 -23.65
N MET A 230 30.85 10.46 -22.63
CA MET A 230 31.08 11.91 -22.67
C MET A 230 31.97 12.28 -23.87
N GLY A 231 31.37 12.95 -24.86
CA GLY A 231 32.08 13.67 -25.90
C GLY A 231 32.12 15.15 -25.56
N SER A 232 33.25 15.61 -25.04
CA SER A 232 33.57 17.03 -24.89
C SER A 232 33.58 17.71 -26.27
N SER A 233 32.77 18.75 -26.49
CA SER A 233 33.18 19.84 -27.38
C SER A 233 32.44 21.15 -27.11
N LYS A 234 33.22 22.21 -27.26
CA LYS A 234 32.96 23.63 -26.99
C LYS A 234 31.91 24.23 -27.94
N ASN A 235 31.31 25.33 -27.49
CA ASN A 235 30.81 26.48 -28.28
C ASN A 235 30.31 26.21 -29.70
N ASN A 236 29.03 26.48 -29.96
CA ASN A 236 28.70 27.61 -30.83
C ASN A 236 27.23 28.02 -30.78
N MET A 237 27.05 29.30 -30.52
CA MET A 237 25.85 30.09 -30.73
C MET A 237 25.54 30.16 -32.22
N LYS A 238 24.39 29.66 -32.67
CA LYS A 238 23.75 30.05 -33.94
C LYS A 238 22.23 30.02 -33.82
N THR A 239 21.66 31.21 -33.94
CA THR A 239 20.28 31.54 -34.29
C THR A 239 19.82 30.80 -35.54
N TRP A 240 18.61 30.25 -35.53
CA TRP A 240 17.87 29.89 -36.74
C TRP A 240 16.39 30.26 -36.61
N GLN A 241 16.03 31.31 -37.36
CA GLN A 241 14.68 31.62 -37.81
C GLN A 241 14.30 30.62 -38.91
N GLY A 242 13.06 30.15 -38.96
CA GLY A 242 12.59 29.29 -40.04
C GLY A 242 11.12 28.90 -39.90
N THR A 243 10.32 29.38 -40.83
CA THR A 243 8.86 29.29 -40.99
C THR A 243 8.32 27.86 -41.16
N CYS A 244 7.11 27.61 -40.62
CA CYS A 244 6.32 26.41 -40.90
C CYS A 244 5.76 26.39 -42.34
N PRO A 245 5.66 25.20 -42.98
CA PRO A 245 4.73 24.96 -44.06
C PRO A 245 3.29 24.74 -43.55
#